data_AF-A0A3E0PNA6-F1
#
_entry.id   AF-A0A3E0PNA6-F1
#
_cell.length_a   1.000
_cell.length_b   1.000
_cell.length_c   1.000
_cell.angle_alpha   90.00
_cell.angle_beta   90.00
_cell.angle_gamma   90.00
#
_symmetry.space_group_name_H-M   'P 1'
#
loop_
_entity.id
_entity.type
_entity.pdbx_description
1 polymer ?
#
loop_
_entity_poly.entity_id
_entity_poly.type
_entity_poly.pdbx_seq_one_letter_code
_entity_poly.pdbx_strand_id
1 'polypeptide(L)'
;MMNDRQHYSTPKPLGEVMSLLERRLETPIVPGELSAWLASASEAFDQVEPLLRAHIEKDHAEQLKEIRNQDAELAHRVSQLREEDARILAEFGVLRQELASLAKQGEQTPVPKSGPAYDAAEKMADRGLKLAVAFRKQEAAIATWFVEAFQRDRGPVD
;
A
#
# COMPACT_ATOMS: atom_id res chain seq x y z
N MET A 1 -16.87 -5.91 40.17
CA MET A 1 -17.20 -6.10 38.75
C MET A 1 -16.65 -4.90 37.98
N MET A 2 -15.49 -5.07 37.35
CA MET A 2 -14.85 -4.04 36.53
C MET A 2 -15.48 -4.08 35.13
N ASN A 3 -16.07 -2.97 34.71
CA ASN A 3 -16.52 -2.77 33.34
C ASN A 3 -15.30 -2.45 32.48
N ASP A 4 -14.79 -3.45 31.76
CA ASP A 4 -13.90 -3.25 30.62
C ASP A 4 -14.69 -2.51 29.53
N ARG A 5 -14.59 -1.18 29.55
CA ARG A 5 -14.95 -0.36 28.39
C ARG A 5 -13.93 -0.67 27.31
N GLN A 6 -14.27 -1.62 26.44
CA GLN A 6 -13.60 -1.78 25.17
C GLN A 6 -13.67 -0.44 24.43
N HIS A 7 -12.54 0.26 24.38
CA HIS A 7 -12.37 1.39 23.50
C HIS A 7 -12.48 0.85 22.07
N TYR A 8 -13.66 0.99 21.47
CA TYR A 8 -13.83 0.83 20.03
C TYR A 8 -13.03 1.95 19.35
N SER A 9 -11.73 1.70 19.12
CA SER A 9 -10.96 2.52 18.20
C SER A 9 -11.55 2.29 16.82
N THR A 10 -12.18 3.31 16.25
CA THR A 10 -12.65 3.28 14.87
C THR A 10 -11.48 2.87 13.97
N PRO A 11 -11.66 1.94 13.02
CA PRO A 11 -10.60 1.58 12.10
C PRO A 11 -10.16 2.83 11.34
N LYS A 12 -8.84 3.09 11.31
CA LYS A 12 -8.27 4.25 10.62
C LYS A 12 -8.51 4.13 9.11
N PRO A 13 -8.80 5.24 8.40
CA PRO A 13 -8.88 5.25 6.94
C PRO A 13 -7.58 4.78 6.26
N LEU A 14 -7.67 4.14 5.09
CA LEU A 14 -6.50 3.67 4.32
C LEU A 14 -5.49 4.79 4.05
N GLY A 15 -5.96 5.98 3.70
CA GLY A 15 -5.09 7.13 3.45
C GLY A 15 -4.26 7.54 4.67
N GLU A 16 -4.82 7.43 5.88
CA GLU A 16 -4.10 7.76 7.11
C GLU A 16 -3.02 6.72 7.44
N VAL A 17 -3.33 5.43 7.29
CA VAL A 17 -2.35 4.36 7.56
C VAL A 17 -1.25 4.34 6.50
N MET A 18 -1.56 4.66 5.24
CA MET A 18 -0.55 4.78 4.17
C MET A 18 0.38 5.97 4.45
N SER A 19 -0.18 7.10 4.86
CA SER A 19 0.61 8.26 5.29
C SER A 19 1.51 7.95 6.49
N LEU A 20 1.02 7.12 7.43
CA LEU A 20 1.83 6.67 8.56
C LEU A 20 2.99 5.78 8.08
N LEU A 21 2.73 4.82 7.19
CA LEU A 21 3.77 3.99 6.59
C LEU A 21 4.84 4.84 5.90
N GLU A 22 4.46 5.79 5.07
CA GLU A 22 5.39 6.70 4.40
C GLU A 22 6.28 7.44 5.41
N ARG A 23 5.70 8.04 6.45
CA ARG A 23 6.48 8.72 7.49
C ARG A 23 7.47 7.79 8.19
N ARG A 24 7.11 6.54 8.44
CA ARG A 24 8.02 5.56 9.04
C ARG A 24 9.18 5.23 8.10
N LEU A 25 8.90 5.06 6.82
CA LEU A 25 9.92 4.76 5.81
C LEU A 25 10.82 5.96 5.49
N GLU A 26 10.29 7.19 5.58
CA GLU A 26 11.06 8.43 5.42
C GLU A 26 11.94 8.74 6.64
N THR A 27 11.64 8.16 7.81
CA THR A 27 12.44 8.38 9.02
C THR A 27 13.84 7.77 8.81
N PRO A 28 14.92 8.57 8.87
CA PRO A 28 16.27 8.06 8.67
C PRO A 28 16.63 6.98 9.69
N ILE A 29 17.36 5.96 9.24
CA ILE A 29 17.82 4.88 10.12
C ILE A 29 19.03 5.39 10.92
N VAL A 30 18.84 5.59 12.22
CA VAL A 30 19.92 6.03 13.12
C VAL A 30 20.83 4.85 13.46
N PRO A 31 22.17 5.02 13.44
CA PRO A 31 23.10 3.97 13.85
C PRO A 31 22.83 3.44 15.26
N GLY A 32 22.53 2.15 15.36
CA GLY A 32 22.17 1.45 16.60
C GLY A 32 20.66 1.30 16.83
N GLU A 33 19.82 1.92 15.99
CA GLU A 33 18.35 1.87 16.12
C GLU A 33 17.67 1.03 15.03
N LEU A 34 18.43 0.30 14.21
CA LEU A 34 17.89 -0.49 13.10
C LEU A 34 16.75 -1.42 13.54
N SER A 35 16.88 -2.13 14.66
CA SER A 35 15.82 -3.03 15.14
C SER A 35 14.53 -2.30 15.52
N ALA A 36 14.65 -1.11 16.14
CA ALA A 36 13.49 -0.28 16.49
C ALA A 36 12.82 0.28 15.23
N TRP A 37 13.62 0.70 14.24
CA TRP A 37 13.12 1.14 12.95
C TRP A 37 12.39 0.02 12.20
N LEU A 38 12.98 -1.18 12.13
CA LEU A 38 12.36 -2.36 11.49
C LEU A 38 11.05 -2.75 12.17
N ALA A 39 11.01 -2.73 13.51
CA ALA A 39 9.77 -2.99 14.26
C ALA A 39 8.69 -1.94 13.95
N SER A 40 9.07 -0.66 13.93
CA SER A 40 8.14 0.43 13.60
C SER A 40 7.64 0.37 12.15
N ALA A 41 8.49 -0.01 11.20
CA ALA A 41 8.08 -0.23 9.81
C ALA A 41 7.13 -1.43 9.72
N SER A 42 7.43 -2.53 10.43
CA SER A 42 6.60 -3.74 10.41
C SER A 42 5.20 -3.46 10.92
N GLU A 43 5.07 -2.73 12.03
CA GLU A 43 3.78 -2.31 12.58
C GLU A 43 2.96 -1.48 11.59
N ALA A 44 3.62 -0.62 10.80
CA ALA A 44 2.95 0.17 9.77
C ALA A 44 2.48 -0.70 8.59
N PHE A 45 3.31 -1.65 8.13
CA PHE A 45 2.92 -2.64 7.12
C PHE A 45 1.73 -3.49 7.57
N ASP A 46 1.71 -3.90 8.84
CA ASP A 46 0.60 -4.66 9.46
C ASP A 46 -0.72 -3.89 9.49
N GLN A 47 -0.66 -2.57 9.69
CA GLN A 47 -1.83 -1.70 9.63
C GLN A 47 -2.33 -1.48 8.21
N VAL A 48 -1.42 -1.37 7.23
CA VAL A 48 -1.78 -1.07 5.84
C VAL A 48 -2.29 -2.30 5.09
N GLU A 49 -1.70 -3.49 5.26
CA GLU A 49 -2.03 -4.65 4.44
C GLU A 49 -3.52 -5.00 4.38
N PRO A 50 -4.24 -5.18 5.51
CA PRO A 50 -5.64 -5.59 5.46
C PRO A 50 -6.52 -4.51 4.81
N LEU A 51 -6.19 -3.24 5.00
CA LEU A 51 -6.94 -2.11 4.45
C LEU A 51 -6.67 -1.95 2.95
N LEU A 52 -5.42 -2.04 2.52
CA LEU A 52 -5.03 -2.00 1.11
C LEU A 52 -5.67 -3.16 0.33
N ARG A 53 -5.61 -4.37 0.88
CA ARG A 53 -6.24 -5.55 0.30
C ARG A 53 -7.74 -5.37 0.16
N ALA A 54 -8.42 -4.96 1.23
CA ALA A 54 -9.87 -4.76 1.21
C ALA A 54 -10.28 -3.68 0.18
N HIS A 55 -9.54 -2.57 0.11
CA HIS A 55 -9.79 -1.48 -0.82
C HIS A 55 -9.64 -1.92 -2.29
N ILE A 56 -8.59 -2.67 -2.61
CA ILE A 56 -8.38 -3.20 -3.97
C ILE A 56 -9.41 -4.29 -4.31
N GLU A 57 -9.66 -5.23 -3.41
CA GLU A 57 -10.54 -6.37 -3.69
C GLU A 57 -12.04 -5.99 -3.71
N LYS A 58 -12.42 -4.89 -3.05
CA LYS A 58 -13.82 -4.42 -2.99
C LYS A 58 -14.03 -3.15 -3.78
N ASP A 59 -13.39 -2.07 -3.36
CA ASP A 59 -13.71 -0.72 -3.85
C ASP A 59 -13.22 -0.55 -5.29
N HIS A 60 -11.95 -0.89 -5.59
CA HIS A 60 -11.46 -0.88 -6.97
C HIS A 60 -12.23 -1.87 -7.84
N ALA A 61 -12.48 -3.08 -7.34
CA ALA A 61 -13.20 -4.10 -8.10
C ALA A 61 -14.60 -3.63 -8.52
N GLU A 62 -15.32 -2.94 -7.63
CA GLU A 62 -16.62 -2.34 -7.91
C GLU A 62 -16.50 -1.18 -8.92
N GLN A 63 -15.60 -0.22 -8.69
CA GLN A 63 -15.39 0.91 -9.61
C GLN A 63 -14.99 0.47 -11.02
N LEU A 64 -14.09 -0.50 -11.13
CA LEU A 64 -13.64 -1.06 -12.41
C LEU A 64 -14.74 -1.84 -13.12
N LYS A 65 -15.63 -2.50 -12.36
CA LYS A 65 -16.83 -3.12 -12.92
C LYS A 65 -17.78 -2.06 -13.48
N GLU A 66 -18.00 -0.97 -12.75
CA GLU A 66 -18.85 0.13 -13.21
C GLU A 66 -18.28 0.83 -14.45
N ILE A 67 -16.97 1.14 -14.48
CA ILE A 67 -16.29 1.69 -15.67
C ILE A 67 -16.58 0.83 -16.91
N ARG A 68 -16.42 -0.49 -16.79
CA ARG A 68 -16.66 -1.42 -17.90
C ARG A 68 -18.14 -1.50 -18.31
N ASN A 69 -19.06 -1.45 -17.35
CA ASN A 69 -20.50 -1.50 -17.61
C ASN A 69 -20.98 -0.23 -18.29
N GLN A 70 -20.46 0.92 -17.86
CA GLN A 70 -20.75 2.19 -18.51
C GLN A 70 -20.14 2.17 -19.90
N ASP A 71 -18.83 1.98 -20.06
CA ASP A 71 -18.12 2.02 -21.34
C ASP A 71 -17.31 0.75 -21.66
N ALA A 72 -17.86 -0.03 -22.60
CA ALA A 72 -17.25 -1.26 -23.08
C ALA A 72 -15.93 -1.01 -23.85
N GLU A 73 -15.72 0.17 -24.43
CA GLU A 73 -14.46 0.50 -25.11
C GLU A 73 -13.29 0.66 -24.11
N LEU A 74 -13.59 0.94 -22.84
CA LEU A 74 -12.60 1.02 -21.78
C LEU A 74 -12.17 -0.37 -21.25
N ALA A 75 -12.64 -1.47 -21.83
CA ALA A 75 -12.32 -2.83 -21.37
C ALA A 75 -10.80 -3.10 -21.31
N HIS A 76 -10.03 -2.65 -22.31
CA HIS A 76 -8.58 -2.79 -22.29
C HIS A 76 -7.95 -2.01 -21.13
N ARG A 77 -8.45 -0.79 -20.87
CA ARG A 77 -7.97 0.05 -19.78
C ARG A 77 -8.27 -0.55 -18.41
N VAL A 78 -9.46 -1.11 -18.23
CA VAL A 78 -9.84 -1.85 -17.02
C VAL A 78 -8.91 -3.05 -16.79
N SER A 79 -8.48 -3.77 -17.84
CA SER A 79 -7.48 -4.84 -17.70
C SER A 79 -6.16 -4.33 -17.14
N GLN A 80 -5.64 -3.23 -17.71
CA GLN A 80 -4.40 -2.61 -17.25
C GLN A 80 -4.47 -2.17 -15.79
N LEU A 81 -5.59 -1.59 -15.38
CA LEU A 81 -5.80 -1.16 -13.98
C LEU A 81 -5.80 -2.37 -13.03
N ARG A 82 -6.43 -3.48 -13.41
CA ARG A 82 -6.40 -4.72 -12.59
C ARG A 82 -5.02 -5.34 -12.49
N GLU A 83 -4.25 -5.31 -13.59
CA GLU A 83 -2.87 -5.78 -13.60
C GLU A 83 -1.99 -4.94 -12.65
N GLU A 84 -2.20 -3.62 -12.63
CA GLU A 84 -1.51 -2.71 -11.72
C GLU A 84 -1.90 -2.95 -10.25
N ASP A 85 -3.19 -3.16 -9.96
CA ASP A 85 -3.67 -3.54 -8.62
C ASP A 85 -3.00 -4.84 -8.13
N ALA A 86 -2.93 -5.85 -8.99
CA ALA A 86 -2.27 -7.13 -8.68
C ALA A 86 -0.77 -6.94 -8.46
N ARG A 87 -0.10 -6.10 -9.27
CA ARG A 87 1.32 -5.75 -9.10
C ARG A 87 1.57 -5.06 -7.76
N ILE A 88 0.70 -4.12 -7.37
CA ILE A 88 0.80 -3.40 -6.09
C ILE A 88 0.70 -4.37 -4.91
N LEU A 89 -0.31 -5.26 -4.91
CA LEU A 89 -0.48 -6.26 -3.85
C LEU A 89 0.70 -7.23 -3.78
N ALA A 90 1.21 -7.68 -4.93
CA ALA A 90 2.36 -8.58 -4.99
C ALA A 90 3.62 -7.91 -4.43
N GLU A 91 3.94 -6.69 -4.85
CA GLU A 91 5.11 -5.94 -4.36
C GLU A 91 4.99 -5.64 -2.86
N PHE A 92 3.78 -5.31 -2.38
CA PHE A 92 3.53 -5.13 -0.95
C PHE A 92 3.87 -6.41 -0.16
N GLY A 93 3.43 -7.56 -0.65
CA GLY A 93 3.74 -8.87 -0.05
C GLY A 93 5.24 -9.19 -0.05
N VAL A 94 5.96 -8.85 -1.13
CA VAL A 94 7.42 -9.03 -1.21
C VAL A 94 8.13 -8.16 -0.17
N LEU A 95 7.79 -6.86 -0.09
CA LEU A 95 8.41 -5.95 0.88
C LEU A 95 8.15 -6.38 2.33
N ARG A 96 6.95 -6.88 2.63
CA ARG A 96 6.62 -7.44 3.95
C ARG A 96 7.52 -8.64 4.31
N GLN A 97 7.76 -9.54 3.35
CA GLN A 97 8.64 -10.69 3.56
C GLN A 97 10.11 -10.29 3.72
N GLU A 98 10.58 -9.31 2.94
CA GLU A 98 11.92 -8.75 3.05
C GLU A 98 12.13 -8.09 4.42
N LEU A 99 11.17 -7.28 4.86
CA LEU A 99 11.18 -6.64 6.18
C LEU A 99 11.23 -7.65 7.32
N ALA A 100 10.40 -8.70 7.27
CA ALA A 100 10.43 -9.78 8.25
C ALA A 100 11.76 -10.54 8.26
N SER A 101 12.39 -10.70 7.09
CA SER A 101 13.70 -11.34 6.96
C SER A 101 14.82 -10.48 7.55
N LEU A 102 14.79 -9.16 7.31
CA LEU A 102 15.71 -8.19 7.89
C LEU A 102 15.57 -8.11 9.42
N ALA A 103 14.34 -8.11 9.94
CA ALA A 103 14.08 -8.11 11.38
C ALA A 103 14.71 -9.34 12.06
N LYS A 104 14.51 -10.54 11.49
CA LYS A 104 15.12 -11.78 12.01
C LYS A 104 16.65 -11.75 12.00
N GLN A 105 17.26 -11.17 10.97
CA GLN A 105 18.72 -11.03 10.90
C GLN A 105 19.25 -10.03 11.95
N GLY A 106 18.52 -8.93 12.18
CA GLY A 106 18.87 -7.91 13.17
C GLY A 106 18.78 -8.39 14.63
N GLU A 107 17.97 -9.41 14.92
CA GLU A 107 17.88 -10.02 16.26
C GLU A 107 19.04 -10.96 16.58
N GLN A 108 19.64 -11.60 15.56
CA GLN A 108 20.60 -12.69 15.75
C GLN A 108 22.06 -12.24 15.87
N THR A 109 22.38 -11.01 15.46
CA THR A 109 23.75 -10.50 15.43
C THR A 109 23.78 -9.05 15.93
N PRO A 110 24.73 -8.65 16.80
CA PRO A 110 24.97 -7.25 17.07
C PRO A 110 25.28 -6.54 15.74
N VAL A 111 24.30 -5.82 15.20
CA VAL A 111 24.45 -5.20 13.90
C VAL A 111 25.47 -4.06 14.06
N PRO A 112 26.59 -4.08 13.31
CA PRO A 112 27.51 -2.96 13.29
C PRO A 112 26.74 -1.67 12.94
N LYS A 113 27.19 -0.52 13.44
CA LYS A 113 26.54 0.78 13.24
C LYS A 113 26.34 1.21 11.77
N SER A 114 26.91 0.45 10.83
CA SER A 114 26.78 0.56 9.38
C SER A 114 27.04 -0.81 8.75
N GLY A 115 26.39 -1.15 7.64
CA GLY A 115 26.69 -2.38 6.93
C GLY A 115 25.54 -2.88 6.06
N PRO A 116 25.65 -4.09 5.49
CA PRO A 116 24.70 -4.61 4.50
C PRO A 116 23.24 -4.61 4.96
N ALA A 117 22.98 -4.74 6.26
CA ALA A 117 21.64 -4.67 6.82
C ALA A 117 21.02 -3.26 6.79
N TYR A 118 21.82 -2.21 6.99
CA TYR A 118 21.37 -0.82 6.83
C TYR A 118 21.10 -0.52 5.36
N ASP A 119 22.02 -0.88 4.45
CA ASP A 119 21.83 -0.69 3.01
C ASP A 119 20.58 -1.42 2.49
N ALA A 120 20.30 -2.61 3.01
CA ALA A 120 19.11 -3.38 2.65
C ALA A 120 17.83 -2.73 3.20
N ALA A 121 17.85 -2.21 4.42
CA ALA A 121 16.73 -1.50 5.01
C ALA A 121 16.43 -0.18 4.28
N GLU A 122 17.45 0.58 3.88
CA GLU A 122 17.30 1.79 3.06
C GLU A 122 16.70 1.48 1.68
N LYS A 123 17.22 0.45 0.99
CA LYS A 123 16.66 0.02 -0.30
C LYS A 123 15.21 -0.45 -0.18
N MET A 124 14.87 -1.14 0.90
CA MET A 124 13.52 -1.57 1.19
C MET A 124 12.61 -0.36 1.46
N ALA A 125 13.07 0.64 2.22
CA ALA A 125 12.36 1.88 2.45
C ALA A 125 12.07 2.63 1.15
N ASP A 126 13.08 2.80 0.30
CA ASP A 126 12.93 3.43 -1.02
C ASP A 126 11.89 2.73 -1.90
N ARG A 127 11.88 1.39 -1.89
CA ARG A 127 10.88 0.60 -2.62
C ARG A 127 9.48 0.76 -2.03
N GLY A 128 9.35 0.75 -0.71
CA GLY A 128 8.08 1.00 -0.03
C GLY A 128 7.50 2.38 -0.34
N LEU A 129 8.33 3.42 -0.38
CA LEU A 129 7.92 4.76 -0.78
C LEU A 129 7.48 4.81 -2.26
N LYS A 130 8.22 4.16 -3.16
CA LYS A 130 7.83 4.03 -4.57
C LYS A 130 6.50 3.30 -4.73
N LEU A 131 6.25 2.27 -3.91
CA LEU A 131 4.99 1.55 -3.90
C LEU A 131 3.82 2.44 -3.43
N ALA A 132 4.00 3.22 -2.36
CA ALA A 132 2.99 4.17 -1.90
C ALA A 132 2.64 5.22 -2.97
N VAL A 133 3.65 5.72 -3.69
CA VAL A 133 3.45 6.62 -4.85
C VAL A 133 2.70 5.91 -5.98
N ALA A 134 3.03 4.65 -6.28
CA ALA A 134 2.34 3.87 -7.31
C ALA A 134 0.86 3.67 -6.96
N PHE A 135 0.56 3.35 -5.70
CA PHE A 135 -0.81 3.23 -5.21
C PHE A 135 -1.59 4.54 -5.38
N ARG A 136 -1.04 5.69 -5.01
CA ARG A 136 -1.71 7.00 -5.26
C ARG A 136 -1.95 7.28 -6.73
N LYS A 137 -1.02 6.91 -7.60
CA LYS A 137 -1.20 7.06 -9.06
C LYS A 137 -2.33 6.17 -9.56
N GLN A 138 -2.45 4.97 -9.02
CA GLN A 138 -3.54 4.05 -9.32
C GLN A 138 -4.90 4.62 -8.89
N GLU A 139 -5.01 5.16 -7.67
CA GLU A 139 -6.23 5.86 -7.21
C GLU A 139 -6.65 6.96 -8.19
N ALA A 140 -5.70 7.82 -8.57
CA ALA A 140 -5.96 8.92 -9.49
C ALA A 140 -6.37 8.42 -10.89
N ALA A 141 -5.76 7.33 -11.36
CA ALA A 141 -6.11 6.72 -12.63
C ALA A 141 -7.54 6.17 -12.60
N ILE A 142 -7.91 5.38 -11.59
CA ILE A 142 -9.25 4.82 -11.45
C ILE A 142 -10.29 5.94 -11.36
N ALA A 143 -10.05 6.97 -10.53
CA ALA A 143 -10.94 8.12 -10.42
C ALA A 143 -11.14 8.84 -11.78
N THR A 144 -10.07 9.02 -12.55
CA THR A 144 -10.13 9.64 -13.89
C THR A 144 -11.00 8.81 -14.83
N TRP A 145 -10.75 7.51 -14.93
CA TRP A 145 -11.49 6.62 -15.82
C TRP A 145 -12.94 6.42 -15.38
N PHE A 146 -13.19 6.47 -14.08
CA PHE A 146 -14.54 6.47 -13.54
C PHE A 146 -15.31 7.70 -14.05
N VAL A 147 -14.76 8.90 -13.87
CA VAL A 147 -15.41 10.13 -14.38
C VAL A 147 -15.60 10.08 -15.89
N GLU A 148 -14.59 9.65 -16.64
CA GLU A 148 -14.65 9.56 -18.11
C GLU A 148 -15.75 8.60 -18.58
N ALA A 149 -15.87 7.42 -17.97
CA ALA A 149 -16.86 6.42 -18.33
C ALA A 149 -18.32 6.94 -18.22
N PHE A 150 -18.59 7.84 -17.28
CA PHE A 150 -19.92 8.42 -17.07
C PHE A 150 -20.16 9.72 -17.85
N GLN A 151 -19.10 10.47 -18.18
CA GLN A 151 -19.21 11.77 -18.86
C GLN A 151 -19.00 11.69 -20.37
N ARG A 152 -18.56 10.53 -20.89
CA ARG A 152 -18.34 10.36 -22.32
C ARG A 152 -19.66 10.52 -23.06
N ASP A 153 -19.79 11.63 -23.78
CA ASP A 153 -20.90 11.88 -24.68
C ASP A 153 -20.91 10.81 -25.76
N ARG A 154 -21.99 10.04 -25.84
CA ARG A 154 -22.13 8.92 -26.78
C ARG A 154 -22.68 9.34 -28.14
N GLY A 155 -23.03 10.61 -28.30
CA GLY A 155 -23.86 11.03 -29.41
C GLY A 155 -25.21 10.29 -29.40
N PRO A 156 -26.16 10.72 -30.23
CA PRO A 156 -27.37 9.93 -30.45
C PRO A 156 -26.99 8.59 -31.10
N VAL A 157 -27.44 7.49 -30.50
CA VAL A 157 -27.44 6.17 -31.13
C VAL A 157 -28.59 6.20 -32.15
N ASP A 158 -28.26 6.35 -33.43
CA ASP A 158 -29.19 6.16 -34.55
C ASP A 158 -29.55 4.67 -34.75
#